data_AF-A0A1A3H737-F1
#
_entry.id   AF-A0A1A3H737-F1
#
_cell.length_a   1.000
_cell.length_b   1.000
_cell.length_c   1.000
_cell.angle_alpha   90.00
_cell.angle_beta   90.00
_cell.angle_gamma   90.00
#
_symmetry.space_group_name_H-M   'P 1'
#
loop_
_entity.id
_entity.type
_entity.pdbx_description
1 polymer ?
#
loop_
_entity_poly.entity_id
_entity_poly.type
_entity_poly.pdbx_seq_one_letter_code
_entity_poly.pdbx_strand_id
1 'polypeptide(L)'
;MSTAAQTRSPRGRRAARPSGDDREAAILATATALLQQRSFSEISVDDLAKGAGISRPTFYFYFSSKEAVLLSLLDPLIKRADTGFDGALEDMPTDPKQAIRHGIEIFFSSFGSHPATARAGVEAVRTVPEFREFWAGLMQKWINLTAALIAAERSRGAAPDTLPARDLATSLNLMNERMIMATLADEPGAVAHDDVVDTLTHIWLTSIYG
;
A
#
# COMPACT_ATOMS: atom_id res chain seq x y z
N MET A 1 -45.18 56.88 -22.88
CA MET A 1 -44.67 55.64 -23.48
C MET A 1 -43.17 55.60 -23.29
N SER A 2 -42.66 54.77 -22.38
CA SER A 2 -41.28 54.27 -22.41
C SER A 2 -41.23 53.01 -21.56
N THR A 3 -41.01 51.89 -22.23
CA THR A 3 -41.18 50.53 -21.74
C THR A 3 -39.89 50.09 -21.03
N ALA A 4 -39.98 49.73 -19.74
CA ALA A 4 -38.87 49.19 -18.98
C ALA A 4 -38.52 47.77 -19.45
N ALA A 5 -37.25 47.55 -19.84
CA ALA A 5 -36.72 46.23 -20.17
C ALA A 5 -36.27 45.52 -18.87
N GLN A 6 -37.01 44.48 -18.47
CA GLN A 6 -36.60 43.56 -17.40
C GLN A 6 -35.50 42.62 -17.90
N THR A 7 -34.28 42.79 -17.38
CA THR A 7 -33.21 41.80 -17.46
C THR A 7 -33.56 40.57 -16.62
N ARG A 8 -33.81 39.44 -17.29
CA ARG A 8 -34.03 38.14 -16.65
C ARG A 8 -32.71 37.58 -16.11
N SER A 9 -32.66 37.28 -14.81
CA SER A 9 -31.54 36.57 -14.18
C SER A 9 -31.32 35.18 -14.81
N PRO A 10 -30.06 34.73 -14.98
CA PRO A 10 -29.78 33.39 -15.46
C PRO A 10 -30.22 32.37 -14.41
N ARG A 11 -31.09 31.44 -14.81
CA ARG A 11 -31.49 30.28 -14.00
C ARG A 11 -30.24 29.49 -13.61
N GLY A 12 -30.06 29.30 -12.30
CA GLY A 12 -28.95 28.57 -11.72
C GLY A 12 -28.71 27.23 -12.42
N ARG A 13 -27.45 27.03 -12.82
CA ARG A 13 -26.90 25.76 -13.30
C ARG A 13 -27.17 24.71 -12.20
N ARG A 14 -28.19 23.86 -12.40
CA ARG A 14 -28.41 22.64 -11.62
C ARG A 14 -27.06 21.94 -11.51
N ALA A 15 -26.54 21.76 -10.30
CA ALA A 15 -25.33 20.98 -10.08
C ALA A 15 -25.51 19.65 -10.81
N ALA A 16 -24.56 19.34 -11.70
CA ALA A 16 -24.59 18.08 -12.43
C ALA A 16 -24.69 16.95 -11.41
N ARG A 17 -25.59 15.99 -11.65
CA ARG A 17 -25.64 14.79 -10.81
C ARG A 17 -24.24 14.17 -10.86
N PRO A 18 -23.60 13.87 -9.72
CA PRO A 18 -22.30 13.21 -9.72
C PRO A 18 -22.37 11.94 -10.57
N SER A 19 -21.34 11.70 -11.38
CA SER A 19 -21.19 10.45 -12.14
C SER A 19 -21.03 9.25 -11.19
N GLY A 20 -21.04 8.02 -11.73
CA GLY A 20 -20.71 6.84 -10.94
C GLY A 20 -19.31 6.93 -10.31
N ASP A 21 -18.33 7.36 -11.12
CA ASP A 21 -16.94 7.52 -10.72
C ASP A 21 -16.78 8.58 -9.60
N ASP A 22 -17.59 9.64 -9.63
CA ASP A 22 -17.56 10.67 -8.57
C ASP A 22 -18.02 10.11 -7.21
N ARG A 23 -18.92 9.12 -7.21
CA ARG A 23 -19.43 8.49 -5.99
C ARG A 23 -18.47 7.46 -5.42
N GLU A 24 -17.83 6.67 -6.27
CA GLU A 24 -16.76 5.78 -5.85
C GLU A 24 -15.61 6.58 -5.23
N ALA A 25 -15.16 7.65 -5.89
CA ALA A 25 -14.13 8.55 -5.37
C ALA A 25 -14.54 9.18 -4.03
N ALA A 26 -15.81 9.57 -3.85
CA ALA A 26 -16.31 10.09 -2.59
C ALA A 26 -16.26 9.06 -1.44
N ILE A 27 -16.53 7.77 -1.73
CA ILE A 27 -16.40 6.68 -0.74
C ILE A 27 -14.94 6.51 -0.33
N LEU A 28 -14.02 6.44 -1.30
CA LEU A 28 -12.58 6.29 -1.04
C LEU A 28 -12.00 7.48 -0.26
N ALA A 29 -12.39 8.70 -0.61
CA ALA A 29 -11.99 9.91 0.12
C ALA A 29 -12.52 9.91 1.56
N THR A 30 -13.78 9.49 1.75
CA THR A 30 -14.39 9.35 3.08
C THR A 30 -13.65 8.31 3.92
N ALA A 31 -13.36 7.15 3.35
CA ALA A 31 -12.62 6.09 4.04
C ALA A 31 -11.23 6.58 4.47
N THR A 32 -10.50 7.25 3.57
CA THR A 32 -9.19 7.84 3.87
C THR A 32 -9.27 8.84 5.04
N ALA A 33 -10.26 9.73 5.03
CA ALA A 33 -10.45 10.72 6.11
C ALA A 33 -10.80 10.06 7.45
N LEU A 34 -11.61 9.00 7.44
CA LEU A 34 -11.98 8.27 8.66
C LEU A 34 -10.80 7.48 9.24
N LEU A 35 -9.97 6.87 8.40
CA LEU A 35 -8.78 6.12 8.81
C LEU A 35 -7.70 7.00 9.47
N GLN A 36 -7.73 8.31 9.23
CA GLN A 36 -6.86 9.25 9.94
C GLN A 36 -7.29 9.47 11.40
N GLN A 37 -8.53 9.13 11.76
CA GLN A 37 -9.13 9.47 13.05
C GLN A 37 -9.40 8.26 13.93
N ARG A 38 -9.68 7.10 13.33
CA ARG A 38 -10.20 5.91 14.00
C ARG A 38 -9.61 4.63 13.39
N SER A 39 -9.63 3.52 14.12
CA SER A 39 -9.17 2.23 13.59
C SER A 39 -10.10 1.70 12.49
N PHE A 40 -9.63 0.77 11.66
CA PHE A 40 -10.45 0.21 10.58
C PHE A 40 -11.63 -0.61 11.12
N SER A 41 -11.45 -1.28 12.26
CA SER A 41 -12.52 -2.00 12.96
C SER A 41 -13.66 -1.09 13.42
N GLU A 42 -13.37 0.16 13.79
CA GLU A 42 -14.35 1.15 14.26
C GLU A 42 -15.17 1.81 13.13
N ILE A 43 -14.75 1.66 11.87
CA ILE A 43 -15.45 2.24 10.72
C ILE A 43 -16.54 1.28 10.24
N SER A 44 -17.77 1.78 10.10
CA SER A 44 -18.90 1.05 9.55
C SER A 44 -19.22 1.44 8.10
N VAL A 45 -19.97 0.58 7.40
CA VAL A 45 -20.54 0.92 6.08
C VAL A 45 -21.45 2.16 6.17
N ASP A 46 -22.13 2.37 7.30
CA ASP A 46 -22.99 3.55 7.48
C ASP A 46 -22.17 4.84 7.63
N ASP A 47 -21.01 4.79 8.31
CA ASP A 47 -20.07 5.92 8.35
C ASP A 47 -19.59 6.29 6.95
N LEU A 48 -19.21 5.30 6.15
CA LEU A 48 -18.74 5.48 4.77
C LEU A 48 -19.84 6.06 3.87
N ALA A 49 -21.04 5.48 3.90
CA ALA A 49 -22.17 5.95 3.11
C ALA A 49 -22.57 7.38 3.49
N LYS A 50 -22.64 7.66 4.80
CA LYS A 50 -22.98 8.99 5.33
C LYS A 50 -21.94 10.03 4.94
N GLY A 51 -20.65 9.73 5.08
CA GLY A 51 -19.57 10.66 4.72
C GLY A 51 -19.49 10.92 3.22
N ALA A 52 -19.78 9.91 2.39
CA ALA A 52 -19.85 10.05 0.94
C ALA A 52 -21.16 10.69 0.43
N GLY A 53 -22.11 10.99 1.33
CA GLY A 53 -23.40 11.58 0.99
C GLY A 53 -24.27 10.68 0.10
N ILE A 54 -24.26 9.37 0.38
CA ILE A 54 -25.05 8.35 -0.32
C ILE A 54 -25.83 7.47 0.66
N SER A 55 -26.81 6.72 0.13
CA SER A 55 -27.54 5.73 0.93
C SER A 55 -26.74 4.44 1.08
N ARG A 56 -27.02 3.64 2.12
CA ARG A 56 -26.41 2.32 2.31
C ARG A 56 -26.66 1.37 1.12
N PRO A 57 -27.87 1.26 0.53
CA PRO A 57 -28.05 0.49 -0.71
C PRO A 57 -27.20 1.00 -1.88
N THR A 58 -27.01 2.32 -1.98
CA THR A 58 -26.13 2.92 -3.01
C THR A 58 -24.67 2.57 -2.76
N PHE A 59 -24.20 2.48 -1.51
CA PHE A 59 -22.85 2.00 -1.21
C PHE A 59 -22.62 0.60 -1.77
N TYR A 60 -23.55 -0.33 -1.53
CA TYR A 60 -23.44 -1.71 -1.99
C TYR A 60 -23.50 -1.89 -3.50
N PHE A 61 -23.89 -0.85 -4.25
CA PHE A 61 -23.76 -0.84 -5.70
C PHE A 61 -22.29 -0.69 -6.15
N TYR A 62 -21.46 0.03 -5.38
CA TYR A 62 -20.04 0.27 -5.72
C TYR A 62 -19.10 -0.72 -5.02
N PHE A 63 -19.36 -1.04 -3.75
CA PHE A 63 -18.49 -1.91 -2.96
C PHE A 63 -19.28 -3.00 -2.25
N SER A 64 -18.80 -4.24 -2.33
CA SER A 64 -19.42 -5.38 -1.65
C SER A 64 -19.31 -5.29 -0.12
N SER A 65 -18.27 -4.63 0.39
CA SER A 65 -18.02 -4.47 1.83
C SER A 65 -17.09 -3.28 2.12
N LYS A 66 -16.85 -2.97 3.41
CA LYS A 66 -15.85 -1.97 3.80
C LYS A 66 -14.41 -2.47 3.57
N GLU A 67 -14.21 -3.78 3.61
CA GLU A 67 -12.93 -4.44 3.30
C GLU A 67 -12.59 -4.28 1.81
N ALA A 68 -13.59 -4.34 0.92
CA ALA A 68 -13.39 -4.05 -0.50
C ALA A 68 -12.94 -2.59 -0.72
N VAL A 69 -13.47 -1.63 0.05
CA VAL A 69 -13.02 -0.24 0.03
C VAL A 69 -11.56 -0.13 0.46
N LEU A 70 -11.18 -0.80 1.56
CA LEU A 70 -9.80 -0.81 2.04
C LEU A 70 -8.84 -1.43 1.01
N LEU A 71 -9.24 -2.53 0.37
CA LEU A 71 -8.44 -3.15 -0.69
C LEU A 71 -8.23 -2.20 -1.87
N SER A 72 -9.26 -1.48 -2.30
CA SER A 72 -9.14 -0.45 -3.35
C SER A 72 -8.23 0.72 -2.95
N LEU A 73 -8.14 1.07 -1.67
CA LEU A 73 -7.18 2.08 -1.18
C LEU A 73 -5.74 1.55 -1.16
N LEU A 74 -5.55 0.26 -0.88
CA LEU A 74 -4.24 -0.38 -0.80
C LEU A 74 -3.69 -0.79 -2.16
N ASP A 75 -4.56 -1.11 -3.13
CA ASP A 75 -4.19 -1.58 -4.47
C ASP A 75 -3.16 -0.67 -5.19
N PRO A 76 -3.31 0.67 -5.20
CA PRO A 76 -2.28 1.55 -5.78
C PRO A 76 -0.93 1.48 -5.06
N LEU A 77 -0.92 1.31 -3.74
CA LEU A 77 0.31 1.23 -2.94
C LEU A 77 1.02 -0.10 -3.20
N ILE A 78 0.25 -1.19 -3.26
CA ILE A 78 0.73 -2.53 -3.58
C ILE A 78 1.30 -2.56 -4.99
N LYS A 79 0.59 -2.00 -5.98
CA LYS A 79 1.07 -1.93 -7.37
C LYS A 79 2.38 -1.14 -7.48
N ARG A 80 2.51 -0.04 -6.75
CA ARG A 80 3.75 0.75 -6.70
C ARG A 80 4.90 -0.05 -6.09
N ALA A 81 4.65 -0.74 -4.97
CA ALA A 81 5.64 -1.61 -4.35
C ALA A 81 6.06 -2.76 -5.29
N ASP A 82 5.08 -3.36 -5.97
CA ASP A 82 5.29 -4.47 -6.90
C ASP A 82 6.12 -4.06 -8.12
N THR A 83 5.77 -2.93 -8.76
CA THR A 83 6.53 -2.38 -9.90
C THR A 83 7.95 -1.98 -9.49
N GLY A 84 8.10 -1.41 -8.29
CA GLY A 84 9.42 -1.06 -7.77
C GLY A 84 10.30 -2.26 -7.48
N PHE A 85 9.70 -3.32 -6.97
CA PHE A 85 10.38 -4.58 -6.74
C PHE A 85 10.86 -5.18 -8.06
N ASP A 86 10.00 -5.22 -9.08
CA ASP A 86 10.36 -5.72 -10.42
C ASP A 86 11.51 -4.90 -11.02
N GLY A 87 11.49 -3.56 -10.92
CA GLY A 87 12.59 -2.71 -11.38
C GLY A 87 13.91 -2.93 -10.63
N ALA A 88 13.85 -3.09 -9.30
CA ALA A 88 15.04 -3.41 -8.51
C ALA A 88 15.69 -4.74 -8.95
N LEU A 89 14.89 -5.75 -9.32
CA LEU A 89 15.41 -7.03 -9.84
C LEU A 89 16.21 -6.87 -11.14
N GLU A 90 15.79 -5.95 -12.03
CA GLU A 90 16.48 -5.71 -13.31
C GLU A 90 17.89 -5.13 -13.10
N ASP A 91 18.07 -4.30 -12.07
CA ASP A 91 19.36 -3.65 -11.75
C ASP A 91 20.34 -4.55 -10.97
N MET A 92 19.85 -5.64 -10.35
CA MET A 92 20.66 -6.51 -9.48
C MET A 92 21.97 -7.01 -10.08
N PRO A 93 22.05 -7.49 -11.34
CA PRO A 93 23.30 -8.00 -11.89
C PRO A 93 24.40 -6.94 -12.01
N THR A 94 24.02 -5.66 -12.11
CA THR A 94 24.93 -4.54 -12.36
C THR A 94 25.39 -3.89 -11.05
N ASP A 95 24.45 -3.56 -10.16
CA ASP A 95 24.75 -2.97 -8.84
C ASP A 95 23.80 -3.55 -7.78
N PRO A 96 24.15 -4.70 -7.18
CA PRO A 96 23.30 -5.36 -6.20
C PRO A 96 23.01 -4.50 -4.97
N LYS A 97 23.95 -3.64 -4.58
CA LYS A 97 23.79 -2.75 -3.43
C LYS A 97 22.75 -1.68 -3.71
N GLN A 98 22.85 -1.03 -4.87
CA GLN A 98 21.89 -0.01 -5.27
C GLN A 98 20.50 -0.63 -5.48
N ALA A 99 20.43 -1.79 -6.14
CA ALA A 99 19.18 -2.48 -6.41
C ALA A 99 18.44 -2.90 -5.12
N ILE A 100 19.12 -3.55 -4.17
CA ILE A 100 18.52 -3.90 -2.85
C ILE A 100 18.02 -2.66 -2.14
N ARG A 101 18.85 -1.61 -2.07
CA ARG A 101 18.47 -0.34 -1.43
C ARG A 101 17.23 0.25 -2.08
N HIS A 102 17.21 0.33 -3.41
CA HIS A 102 16.12 0.92 -4.16
C HIS A 102 14.80 0.15 -3.98
N GLY A 103 14.85 -1.19 -3.99
CA GLY A 103 13.68 -2.02 -3.71
C GLY A 103 13.08 -1.76 -2.33
N ILE A 104 13.93 -1.65 -1.29
CA ILE A 104 13.51 -1.33 0.08
C ILE A 104 12.92 0.10 0.15
N GLU A 105 13.57 1.07 -0.49
CA GLU A 105 13.09 2.47 -0.57
C GLU A 105 11.71 2.58 -1.24
N ILE A 106 11.48 1.84 -2.34
CA ILE A 106 10.19 1.86 -3.01
C ILE A 106 9.12 1.25 -2.12
N PHE A 107 9.40 0.12 -1.47
CA PHE A 107 8.44 -0.48 -0.54
C PHE A 107 8.08 0.49 0.58
N PHE A 108 9.10 1.07 1.23
CA PHE A 108 8.92 2.03 2.33
C PHE A 108 8.11 3.25 1.90
N SER A 109 8.49 3.89 0.79
CA SER A 109 7.80 5.09 0.28
C SER A 109 6.38 4.81 -0.23
N SER A 110 6.13 3.61 -0.77
CA SER A 110 4.81 3.21 -1.25
C SER A 110 3.79 3.22 -0.12
N PHE A 111 4.08 2.56 1.00
CA PHE A 111 3.18 2.55 2.16
C PHE A 111 3.26 3.85 2.98
N GLY A 112 4.43 4.47 3.06
CA GLY A 112 4.65 5.71 3.80
C GLY A 112 3.92 6.93 3.23
N SER A 113 3.56 6.90 1.94
CA SER A 113 2.74 7.95 1.31
C SER A 113 1.31 8.04 1.88
N HIS A 114 0.80 6.96 2.49
CA HIS A 114 -0.56 6.87 3.04
C HIS A 114 -0.59 6.11 4.38
N PRO A 115 -0.03 6.68 5.46
CA PRO A 115 0.23 5.95 6.71
C PRO A 115 -1.05 5.43 7.38
N ALA A 116 -2.16 6.17 7.30
CA ALA A 116 -3.46 5.73 7.82
C ALA A 116 -3.98 4.48 7.08
N THR A 117 -3.84 4.44 5.76
CA THR A 117 -4.21 3.30 4.93
C THR A 117 -3.29 2.10 5.18
N ALA A 118 -1.98 2.34 5.31
CA ALA A 118 -1.02 1.29 5.63
C ALA A 118 -1.32 0.63 6.99
N ARG A 119 -1.57 1.43 8.03
CA ARG A 119 -1.98 0.92 9.36
C ARG A 119 -3.28 0.11 9.29
N ALA A 120 -4.25 0.56 8.52
CA ALA A 120 -5.50 -0.18 8.30
C ALA A 120 -5.26 -1.53 7.61
N GLY A 121 -4.33 -1.58 6.66
CA GLY A 121 -3.87 -2.85 6.06
C GLY A 121 -3.27 -3.81 7.09
N VAL A 122 -2.39 -3.33 7.97
CA VAL A 122 -1.80 -4.13 9.06
C VAL A 122 -2.87 -4.65 10.03
N GLU A 123 -3.87 -3.84 10.34
CA GLU A 123 -5.02 -4.26 11.13
C GLU A 123 -5.86 -5.33 10.40
N ALA A 124 -6.11 -5.15 9.10
CA ALA A 124 -6.88 -6.07 8.28
C ALA A 124 -6.19 -7.43 8.10
N VAL A 125 -4.86 -7.49 7.91
CA VAL A 125 -4.11 -8.77 7.86
C VAL A 125 -4.32 -9.61 9.14
N ARG A 126 -4.47 -8.95 10.29
CA ARG A 126 -4.71 -9.63 11.57
C ARG A 126 -6.16 -10.07 11.74
N THR A 127 -7.12 -9.26 11.29
CA THR A 127 -8.54 -9.41 11.65
C THR A 127 -9.43 -9.96 10.54
N VAL A 128 -9.04 -9.85 9.27
CA VAL A 128 -9.83 -10.25 8.10
C VAL A 128 -9.13 -11.42 7.37
N PRO A 129 -9.68 -12.64 7.42
CA PRO A 129 -9.05 -13.83 6.81
C PRO A 129 -8.74 -13.69 5.32
N GLU A 130 -9.67 -13.16 4.53
CA GLU A 130 -9.51 -12.98 3.09
C GLU A 130 -8.39 -11.99 2.76
N PHE A 131 -8.25 -10.95 3.59
CA PHE A 131 -7.17 -9.97 3.45
C PHE A 131 -5.81 -10.59 3.80
N ARG A 132 -5.77 -11.44 4.83
CA ARG A 132 -4.57 -12.19 5.21
C ARG A 132 -4.11 -13.14 4.09
N GLU A 133 -5.03 -13.85 3.47
CA GLU A 133 -4.74 -14.75 2.35
C GLU A 133 -4.21 -13.99 1.13
N PHE A 134 -4.85 -12.87 0.79
CA PHE A 134 -4.40 -11.98 -0.27
C PHE A 134 -2.97 -11.47 -0.03
N TRP A 135 -2.70 -10.95 1.19
CA TRP A 135 -1.39 -10.45 1.56
C TRP A 135 -0.32 -11.57 1.57
N ALA A 136 -0.67 -12.75 2.06
CA ALA A 136 0.22 -13.92 2.01
C ALA A 136 0.59 -14.30 0.58
N GLY A 137 -0.33 -14.16 -0.39
CA GLY A 137 -0.04 -14.37 -1.81
C GLY A 137 0.99 -13.38 -2.37
N LEU A 138 0.87 -12.09 -2.01
CA LEU A 138 1.87 -11.07 -2.40
C LEU A 138 3.24 -11.36 -1.79
N MET A 139 3.28 -11.66 -0.49
CA MET A 139 4.53 -12.02 0.19
C MET A 139 5.17 -13.27 -0.42
N GLN A 140 4.38 -14.29 -0.77
CA GLN A 140 4.89 -15.47 -1.47
C GLN A 140 5.51 -15.11 -2.83
N LYS A 141 4.90 -14.20 -3.60
CA LYS A 141 5.47 -13.70 -4.86
C LYS A 141 6.86 -13.08 -4.61
N TRP A 142 6.96 -12.10 -3.72
CA TRP A 142 8.23 -11.40 -3.46
C TRP A 142 9.31 -12.30 -2.85
N ILE A 143 8.93 -13.24 -1.97
CA ILE A 143 9.84 -14.26 -1.43
C ILE A 143 10.39 -15.14 -2.55
N ASN A 144 9.54 -15.62 -3.45
CA ASN A 144 9.97 -16.49 -4.55
C ASN A 144 10.94 -15.76 -5.50
N LEU A 145 10.65 -14.49 -5.81
CA LEU A 145 11.54 -13.66 -6.63
C LEU A 145 12.88 -13.39 -5.94
N THR A 146 12.86 -13.04 -4.64
CA THR A 146 14.08 -12.84 -3.83
C THR A 146 14.92 -14.12 -3.78
N ALA A 147 14.29 -15.29 -3.59
CA ALA A 147 14.99 -16.57 -3.55
C ALA A 147 15.63 -16.91 -4.90
N ALA A 148 14.93 -16.66 -6.01
CA ALA A 148 15.45 -16.86 -7.36
C ALA A 148 16.65 -15.94 -7.64
N LEU A 149 16.59 -14.69 -7.20
CA LEU A 149 17.71 -13.75 -7.24
C LEU A 149 18.90 -14.31 -6.47
N ILE A 150 18.73 -14.67 -5.19
CA ILE A 150 19.85 -15.16 -4.36
C ILE A 150 20.50 -16.38 -5.03
N ALA A 151 19.70 -17.28 -5.61
CA ALA A 151 20.21 -18.42 -6.36
C ALA A 151 21.00 -18.01 -7.62
N ALA A 152 20.57 -16.97 -8.33
CA ALA A 152 21.28 -16.43 -9.49
C ALA A 152 22.63 -15.79 -9.10
N GLU A 153 22.65 -15.02 -8.00
CA GLU A 153 23.88 -14.43 -7.44
C GLU A 153 24.90 -15.49 -7.06
N ARG A 154 24.44 -16.60 -6.46
CA ARG A 154 25.28 -17.77 -6.15
C ARG A 154 25.79 -18.46 -7.41
N SER A 155 24.91 -18.67 -8.39
CA SER A 155 25.26 -19.37 -9.64
C SER A 155 26.31 -18.62 -10.46
N ARG A 156 26.31 -17.29 -10.41
CA ARG A 156 27.35 -16.45 -11.05
C ARG A 156 28.61 -16.24 -10.18
N GLY A 157 28.67 -16.85 -9.01
CA GLY A 157 29.81 -16.77 -8.08
C GLY A 157 29.93 -15.44 -7.33
N ALA A 158 28.87 -14.61 -7.31
CA ALA A 158 28.87 -13.32 -6.63
C ALA A 158 28.49 -13.42 -5.15
N ALA A 159 27.69 -14.42 -4.78
CA ALA A 159 27.29 -14.70 -3.40
C ALA A 159 27.73 -16.11 -2.97
N PRO A 160 28.12 -16.33 -1.70
CA PRO A 160 28.44 -17.65 -1.19
C PRO A 160 27.19 -18.52 -1.02
N ASP A 161 27.38 -19.84 -1.11
CA ASP A 161 26.32 -20.81 -0.82
C ASP A 161 26.28 -21.11 0.69
N THR A 162 25.40 -20.39 1.40
CA THR A 162 25.25 -20.44 2.85
C THR A 162 23.92 -21.11 3.26
N LEU A 163 22.91 -20.33 3.64
CA LEU A 163 21.57 -20.80 4.00
C LEU A 163 20.76 -21.16 2.74
N PRO A 164 19.71 -22.00 2.84
CA PRO A 164 18.79 -22.18 1.72
C PRO A 164 18.24 -20.82 1.25
N ALA A 165 18.35 -20.53 -0.06
CA ALA A 165 17.97 -19.23 -0.61
C ALA A 165 16.53 -18.83 -0.29
N ARG A 166 15.62 -19.82 -0.24
CA ARG A 166 14.21 -19.61 0.13
C ARG A 166 14.03 -19.20 1.58
N ASP A 167 14.79 -19.78 2.50
CA ASP A 167 14.68 -19.48 3.93
C ASP A 167 15.24 -18.08 4.21
N LEU A 168 16.40 -17.77 3.62
CA LEU A 168 16.99 -16.43 3.69
C LEU A 168 16.05 -15.37 3.10
N ALA A 169 15.51 -15.61 1.90
CA ALA A 169 14.53 -14.73 1.27
C ALA A 169 13.28 -14.51 2.15
N THR A 170 12.77 -15.58 2.77
CA THR A 170 11.61 -15.51 3.67
C THR A 170 11.91 -14.63 4.88
N SER A 171 13.04 -14.86 5.55
CA SER A 171 13.45 -14.07 6.72
C SER A 171 13.63 -12.59 6.39
N LEU A 172 14.29 -12.29 5.27
CA LEU A 172 14.56 -10.92 4.84
C LEU A 172 13.29 -10.15 4.47
N ASN A 173 12.35 -10.78 3.76
CA ASN A 173 11.09 -10.15 3.39
C ASN A 173 10.18 -9.91 4.61
N LEU A 174 10.08 -10.89 5.52
CA LEU A 174 9.29 -10.72 6.75
C LEU A 174 9.91 -9.68 7.70
N MET A 175 11.24 -9.61 7.76
CA MET A 175 11.95 -8.56 8.49
C MET A 175 11.62 -7.17 7.93
N ASN A 176 11.67 -7.00 6.60
CA ASN A 176 11.31 -5.75 5.95
C ASN A 176 9.88 -5.36 6.27
N GLU A 177 8.92 -6.28 6.06
CA GLU A 177 7.51 -6.05 6.35
C GLU A 177 7.32 -5.54 7.78
N ARG A 178 7.84 -6.27 8.77
CA ARG A 178 7.65 -5.93 10.18
C ARG A 178 8.29 -4.59 10.53
N MET A 179 9.54 -4.37 10.12
CA MET A 179 10.28 -3.16 10.47
C MET A 179 9.69 -1.92 9.79
N ILE A 180 9.32 -2.02 8.52
CA ILE A 180 8.71 -0.92 7.78
C ILE A 180 7.35 -0.56 8.39
N MET A 181 6.49 -1.55 8.66
CA MET A 181 5.19 -1.27 9.27
C MET A 181 5.32 -0.70 10.70
N ALA A 182 6.28 -1.19 11.49
CA ALA A 182 6.58 -0.63 12.81
C ALA A 182 7.02 0.84 12.72
N THR A 183 7.90 1.13 11.77
CA THR A 183 8.45 2.47 11.55
C THR A 183 7.36 3.43 11.11
N LEU A 184 6.57 3.07 10.09
CA LEU A 184 5.46 3.88 9.58
C LEU A 184 4.33 4.12 10.60
N ALA A 185 4.25 3.30 11.64
CA ALA A 185 3.30 3.43 12.72
C ALA A 185 3.87 4.16 13.95
N ASP A 186 5.11 4.64 13.89
CA ASP A 186 5.84 5.24 15.01
C ASP A 186 5.80 4.35 16.27
N GLU A 187 5.91 3.02 16.08
CA GLU A 187 5.84 2.08 17.19
C GLU A 187 7.05 2.23 18.12
N PRO A 188 6.87 2.17 19.45
CA PRO A 188 7.98 2.16 20.39
C PRO A 188 8.98 1.03 20.09
N GLY A 189 10.25 1.40 19.89
CA GLY A 189 11.32 0.46 19.57
C GLY A 189 11.50 0.16 18.07
N ALA A 190 10.70 0.78 17.19
CA ALA A 190 10.98 0.79 15.76
C ALA A 190 12.27 1.58 15.45
N VAL A 191 12.94 1.21 14.35
CA VAL A 191 14.05 2.00 13.81
C VAL A 191 13.49 3.32 13.28
N ALA A 192 14.27 4.39 13.37
CA ALA A 192 13.84 5.71 12.90
C ALA A 192 13.59 5.71 11.38
N HIS A 193 12.66 6.56 10.94
CA HIS A 193 12.30 6.75 9.53
C HIS A 193 13.53 7.00 8.63
N ASP A 194 14.48 7.80 9.11
CA ASP A 194 15.68 8.17 8.35
C ASP A 194 16.70 7.03 8.26
N ASP A 195 16.64 6.06 9.18
CA ASP A 195 17.65 4.99 9.33
C ASP A 195 17.15 3.62 8.82
N VAL A 196 15.84 3.43 8.64
CA VAL A 196 15.24 2.11 8.39
C VAL A 196 15.72 1.50 7.08
N VAL A 197 15.83 2.31 6.02
CA VAL A 197 16.30 1.84 4.70
C VAL A 197 17.75 1.39 4.80
N ASP A 198 18.61 2.18 5.43
CA ASP A 198 20.04 1.88 5.59
C ASP A 198 20.25 0.62 6.42
N THR A 199 19.49 0.50 7.51
CA THR A 199 19.51 -0.66 8.41
C THR A 199 19.13 -1.94 7.68
N LEU A 200 17.99 -1.95 6.97
CA LEU A 200 17.52 -3.12 6.25
C LEU A 200 18.47 -3.47 5.09
N THR A 201 18.92 -2.47 4.34
CA THR A 201 19.88 -2.66 3.23
C THR A 201 21.17 -3.32 3.72
N HIS A 202 21.71 -2.86 4.86
CA HIS A 202 22.89 -3.45 5.47
C HIS A 202 22.68 -4.93 5.78
N ILE A 203 21.59 -5.28 6.47
CA ILE A 203 21.29 -6.67 6.87
C ILE A 203 21.14 -7.57 5.63
N TRP A 204 20.45 -7.10 4.60
CA TRP A 204 20.31 -7.82 3.33
C TRP A 204 21.67 -8.10 2.70
N LEU A 205 22.51 -7.07 2.55
CA LEU A 205 23.82 -7.23 1.92
C LEU A 205 24.74 -8.17 2.71
N THR A 206 24.83 -8.00 4.02
CA THR A 206 25.70 -8.85 4.85
C THR A 206 25.22 -10.28 4.93
N SER A 207 23.90 -10.54 4.84
CA SER A 207 23.38 -11.91 4.89
C SER A 207 23.41 -12.63 3.54
N ILE A 208 23.33 -11.89 2.43
CA ILE A 208 23.41 -12.46 1.07
C ILE A 208 24.86 -12.67 0.64
N TYR A 209 25.75 -11.71 0.92
CA TYR A 209 27.12 -11.69 0.39
C TYR A 209 28.23 -11.95 1.43
N GLY A 210 27.88 -11.95 2.72
CA GLY A 210 28.84 -12.16 3.82
C GLY A 210 29.22 -13.61 4.07
#